data_AF-A0A7K2KS10-F1
#
_entry.id   AF-A0A7K2KS10-F1
#
_cell.length_a   1.000
_cell.length_b   1.000
_cell.length_c   1.000
_cell.angle_alpha   90.00
_cell.angle_beta   90.00
_cell.angle_gamma   90.00
#
_symmetry.space_group_name_H-M   'P 1'
#
loop_
_entity.id
_entity.type
_entity.pdbx_description
1 polymer ?
#
loop_
_entity_poly.entity_id
_entity_poly.type
_entity_poly.pdbx_seq_one_letter_code
_entity_poly.pdbx_strand_id
1 'polypeptide(L)'
;MASLDLTRITPRLHLLDHSVGQSYLWRDDEELTLVDAGWAGSADATAAAIRSAGLDPGRLRRIVLTHCHRDHVGAAQELADRHGAEILAHGLDAPVIRGEEPVPEPHLLDWEVPLFAHGLTVPEA
;
A
#
# COMPACT_ATOMS: atom_id res chain seq x y z
N MET A 1 -0.83 18.09 6.74
CA MET A 1 -0.56 16.78 6.12
C MET A 1 0.72 16.91 5.32
N ALA A 2 1.69 16.04 5.52
CA ALA A 2 2.94 16.06 4.75
C ALA A 2 2.63 15.83 3.26
N SER A 3 3.34 16.53 2.37
CA SER A 3 3.28 16.28 0.93
C SER A 3 3.79 14.87 0.66
N LEU A 4 3.04 14.09 -0.11
CA LEU A 4 3.51 12.82 -0.64
C LEU A 4 4.16 13.10 -1.99
N ASP A 5 5.45 12.83 -2.11
CA ASP A 5 6.19 13.09 -3.33
C ASP A 5 6.24 11.83 -4.20
N LEU A 6 6.10 12.02 -5.52
CA LEU A 6 6.18 10.95 -6.51
C LEU A 6 7.56 10.95 -7.17
N THR A 7 8.46 10.09 -6.72
CA THR A 7 9.82 9.98 -7.25
C THR A 7 9.86 9.02 -8.43
N ARG A 8 10.30 9.50 -9.59
CA ARG A 8 10.45 8.66 -10.78
C ARG A 8 11.67 7.75 -10.67
N ILE A 9 11.47 6.43 -10.72
CA ILE A 9 12.55 5.42 -10.76
C ILE A 9 12.90 5.10 -12.22
N THR A 10 11.88 4.82 -13.04
CA THR A 10 12.02 4.55 -14.47
C THR A 10 10.96 5.33 -15.26
N PRO A 11 10.94 5.30 -16.60
CA PRO A 11 9.83 5.88 -17.37
C PRO A 11 8.43 5.33 -17.06
N ARG A 12 8.33 4.16 -16.42
CA ARG A 12 7.06 3.48 -16.11
C ARG A 12 6.82 3.25 -14.63
N LEU A 13 7.83 3.42 -13.77
CA LEU A 13 7.75 3.13 -12.34
C LEU A 13 8.09 4.38 -11.52
N HIS A 14 7.23 4.67 -10.56
CA HIS A 14 7.42 5.76 -9.61
C HIS A 14 7.21 5.26 -8.18
N LEU A 15 7.98 5.78 -7.24
CA LEU A 15 7.84 5.58 -5.80
C LEU A 15 6.96 6.68 -5.21
N LEU A 16 6.01 6.31 -4.37
CA LEU A 16 5.30 7.22 -3.47
C LEU A 16 5.99 7.15 -2.11
N ASP A 17 6.57 8.27 -1.68
CA ASP A 17 7.39 8.33 -0.47
C ASP A 17 6.51 8.62 0.77
N HIS A 18 5.95 7.55 1.35
CA HIS A 18 5.20 7.61 2.60
C HIS A 18 6.16 7.71 3.79
N SER A 19 5.69 8.24 4.93
CA SER A 19 6.50 8.25 6.16
C SER A 19 6.75 6.85 6.74
N VAL A 20 5.89 5.88 6.42
CA VAL A 20 5.97 4.46 6.79
C VAL A 20 5.38 3.65 5.63
N GLY A 21 5.99 2.50 5.34
CA GLY A 21 5.64 1.69 4.17
C GLY A 21 6.15 2.30 2.86
N GLN A 22 6.06 1.54 1.77
CA GLN A 22 6.34 2.04 0.42
C GLN A 22 5.20 1.62 -0.49
N SER A 23 4.86 2.47 -1.45
CA SER A 23 3.97 2.09 -2.55
C SER A 23 4.52 2.61 -3.87
N TYR A 24 4.14 1.95 -4.95
CA TYR A 24 4.66 2.25 -6.27
C TYR A 24 3.54 2.46 -7.27
N LEU A 25 3.71 3.44 -8.15
CA LEU A 25 2.85 3.66 -9.29
C LEU A 25 3.51 3.11 -10.55
N TRP A 26 2.93 2.03 -11.08
CA TRP A 26 3.25 1.50 -12.39
C TRP A 26 2.33 2.09 -13.45
N ARG A 27 2.92 2.54 -14.56
CA ARG A 27 2.21 3.07 -15.73
C ARG A 27 2.35 2.10 -16.90
N ASP A 28 1.22 1.56 -17.33
CA ASP A 28 1.09 0.78 -18.55
C ASP A 28 0.23 1.55 -19.56
N ASP A 29 0.89 2.34 -20.41
CA ASP A 29 0.26 3.25 -21.38
C ASP A 29 -0.86 4.15 -20.79
N GLU A 30 -2.08 3.69 -21.08
CA GLU A 30 -3.42 3.97 -20.57
C GLU A 30 -3.61 4.09 -19.05
N GLU A 31 -2.96 3.18 -18.36
CA GLU A 31 -3.50 2.64 -17.13
C GLU A 31 -2.47 2.76 -16.02
N LEU A 32 -3.00 3.00 -14.83
CA LEU A 32 -2.20 3.04 -13.62
C LEU A 32 -2.51 1.79 -12.80
N THR A 33 -1.44 1.17 -12.31
CA THR A 33 -1.49 0.14 -11.28
C THR A 33 -0.72 0.65 -10.09
N LEU A 34 -1.36 0.66 -8.93
CA LEU A 34 -0.71 0.99 -7.67
C LEU A 34 -0.28 -0.33 -6.99
N VAL A 35 0.95 -0.40 -6.51
CA VAL A 35 1.45 -1.49 -5.67
C VAL A 35 1.51 -0.97 -4.24
N ASP A 36 0.71 -1.54 -3.35
CA ASP A 36 0.35 -1.03 -2.01
C ASP A 36 -0.33 0.35 -2.02
N ALA A 37 -1.00 0.70 -0.93
CA ALA A 37 -1.86 1.88 -0.80
C ALA A 37 -1.49 2.80 0.37
N GLY A 38 -0.44 2.48 1.14
CA GLY A 38 -0.08 3.27 2.31
C GLY A 38 -1.08 3.11 3.47
N TRP A 39 -0.96 4.01 4.46
CA TRP A 39 -1.86 4.07 5.62
C TRP A 39 -3.27 4.60 5.27
N ALA A 40 -4.25 4.32 6.13
CA ALA A 40 -5.59 4.89 6.02
C ALA A 40 -5.57 6.43 6.05
N GLY A 41 -6.31 7.08 5.15
CA GLY A 41 -6.30 8.53 4.97
C GLY A 41 -5.25 9.05 3.97
N SER A 42 -4.43 8.18 3.38
CA SER A 42 -3.45 8.55 2.34
C SER A 42 -4.05 8.71 0.93
N ALA A 43 -5.34 8.46 0.72
CA ALA A 43 -5.96 8.50 -0.61
C ALA A 43 -5.85 9.88 -1.29
N ASP A 44 -6.11 10.97 -0.55
CA ASP A 44 -6.00 12.33 -1.07
C ASP A 44 -4.56 12.68 -1.47
N ALA A 45 -3.60 12.31 -0.62
CA ALA A 45 -2.19 12.54 -0.85
C ALA A 45 -1.69 11.74 -2.06
N THR A 46 -2.10 10.48 -2.18
CA THR A 46 -1.82 9.61 -3.33
C THR A 46 -2.37 10.24 -4.62
N ALA A 47 -3.63 10.64 -4.64
CA ALA A 47 -4.24 11.26 -5.82
C ALA A 47 -3.57 12.60 -6.19
N ALA A 48 -3.13 13.38 -5.19
CA ALA A 48 -2.38 14.61 -5.41
C ALA A 48 -0.98 14.34 -6.01
N ALA A 49 -0.27 13.32 -5.52
CA ALA A 49 1.02 12.90 -6.03
C ALA A 49 0.93 12.40 -7.48
N ILE A 50 -0.13 11.65 -7.82
CA ILE A 50 -0.40 11.24 -9.21
C ILE A 50 -0.61 12.47 -10.11
N ARG A 51 -1.43 13.43 -9.67
CA ARG A 51 -1.68 14.68 -10.43
C ARG A 51 -0.43 15.53 -10.60
N SER A 52 0.42 15.66 -9.58
CA SER A 52 1.65 16.46 -9.66
C SER A 52 2.66 15.89 -10.66
N ALA A 53 2.61 14.58 -10.90
CA ALA A 53 3.37 13.90 -11.95
C ALA A 53 2.76 14.03 -13.36
N GLY A 54 1.69 14.80 -13.53
CA GLY A 54 1.00 14.98 -14.81
C GLY A 54 0.17 13.76 -15.25
N LEU A 55 -0.17 12.88 -14.30
CA LEU A 55 -1.00 11.70 -14.54
C LEU A 55 -2.41 11.93 -14.00
N ASP A 56 -3.39 11.20 -14.54
CA ASP A 56 -4.77 11.24 -14.07
C ASP A 56 -5.05 10.07 -13.12
N PRO A 57 -5.37 10.32 -11.83
CA PRO A 57 -5.75 9.25 -10.90
C PRO A 57 -7.04 8.52 -11.32
N GLY A 58 -7.89 9.10 -12.17
CA GLY A 58 -9.03 8.41 -12.78
C GLY A 58 -8.63 7.24 -13.70
N ARG A 59 -7.35 7.11 -14.03
CA ARG A 59 -6.79 5.99 -14.80
C ARG A 59 -6.28 4.85 -13.91
N LEU A 60 -6.46 4.94 -12.58
CA LEU A 60 -6.16 3.85 -11.66
C LEU A 60 -7.12 2.68 -11.90
N ARG A 61 -6.59 1.58 -12.45
CA ARG A 61 -7.37 0.38 -12.77
C ARG A 61 -7.15 -0.74 -11.77
N ARG A 62 -5.97 -0.78 -11.14
CA ARG A 62 -5.56 -1.89 -10.28
C ARG A 62 -4.83 -1.38 -9.05
N ILE A 63 -5.07 -2.01 -7.92
CA ILE A 63 -4.30 -1.87 -6.69
C ILE A 63 -3.84 -3.27 -6.30
N VAL A 64 -2.54 -3.53 -6.35
CA VAL A 64 -1.93 -4.81 -6.00
C VAL A 64 -1.35 -4.69 -4.61
N LEU A 65 -1.87 -5.46 -3.65
CA LEU A 65 -1.41 -5.45 -2.27
C LEU A 65 -0.33 -6.53 -2.08
N THR A 66 0.81 -6.14 -1.52
CA THR A 66 1.92 -7.06 -1.24
C THR A 66 1.59 -7.98 -0.07
N HIS A 67 1.03 -7.41 1.01
CA HIS A 67 0.57 -8.15 2.19
C HIS A 67 -0.43 -7.33 3.03
N CYS A 68 -1.01 -7.95 4.05
CA CYS A 68 -2.16 -7.43 4.82
C CYS A 68 -1.87 -6.34 5.87
N HIS A 69 -0.63 -5.86 6.04
CA HIS A 69 -0.34 -4.86 7.07
C HIS A 69 -0.96 -3.48 6.76
N ARG A 70 -1.32 -2.76 7.82
CA ARG A 70 -2.13 -1.52 7.77
C ARG A 70 -1.46 -0.39 6.96
N ASP A 71 -0.13 -0.33 6.99
CA ASP A 71 0.68 0.62 6.23
C ASP A 71 0.80 0.29 4.74
N HIS A 72 0.29 -0.88 4.32
CA HIS A 72 0.24 -1.28 2.92
C HIS A 72 -1.18 -1.27 2.36
N VAL A 73 -2.20 -1.58 3.15
CA VAL A 73 -3.58 -1.77 2.64
C VAL A 73 -4.52 -0.61 2.98
N GLY A 74 -4.09 0.31 3.83
CA GLY A 74 -4.96 1.25 4.53
C GLY A 74 -5.81 2.16 3.64
N ALA A 75 -5.29 2.65 2.51
CA ALA A 75 -6.06 3.50 1.59
C ALA A 75 -6.68 2.73 0.40
N ALA A 76 -6.53 1.40 0.34
CA ALA A 76 -6.87 0.62 -0.85
C ALA A 76 -8.36 0.70 -1.21
N GLN A 77 -9.24 0.50 -0.23
CA GLN A 77 -10.69 0.56 -0.43
C GLN A 77 -11.14 1.95 -0.90
N GLU A 78 -10.65 3.00 -0.25
CA GLU A 78 -11.01 4.38 -0.59
C GLU A 78 -10.56 4.75 -2.00
N LEU A 79 -9.36 4.36 -2.41
CA LEU A 79 -8.87 4.56 -3.78
C LEU A 79 -9.68 3.76 -4.80
N ALA A 80 -10.07 2.53 -4.47
CA ALA A 80 -10.94 1.71 -5.31
C ALA A 80 -12.32 2.34 -5.50
N ASP A 81 -12.95 2.81 -4.42
CA ASP A 81 -14.26 3.46 -4.47
C ASP A 81 -14.24 4.74 -5.31
N ARG A 82 -13.15 5.54 -5.21
CA ARG A 82 -12.99 6.81 -5.92
C ARG A 82 -12.72 6.63 -7.42
N HIS A 83 -12.00 5.57 -7.81
CA HIS A 83 -11.46 5.43 -9.16
C HIS A 83 -11.95 4.20 -9.92
N GLY A 84 -12.75 3.33 -9.27
CA GLY A 84 -13.23 2.08 -9.85
C GLY A 84 -12.11 1.05 -10.05
N ALA A 85 -11.05 1.11 -9.23
CA ALA A 85 -9.91 0.21 -9.33
C ALA A 85 -10.22 -1.17 -8.73
N GLU A 86 -9.72 -2.23 -9.36
CA GLU A 86 -9.77 -3.58 -8.80
C GLU A 86 -8.65 -3.77 -7.76
N ILE A 87 -9.00 -4.28 -6.58
CA ILE A 87 -8.03 -4.66 -5.55
C ILE A 87 -7.64 -6.11 -5.74
N LEU A 88 -6.35 -6.35 -5.94
CA LEU A 88 -5.74 -7.67 -6.11
C LEU A 88 -4.87 -7.96 -4.88
N ALA A 89 -5.13 -9.08 -4.22
CA ALA A 89 -4.36 -9.54 -3.07
C ALA A 89 -4.21 -11.05 -3.11
N HIS A 90 -3.19 -11.56 -2.41
CA HIS A 90 -3.04 -13.01 -2.23
C HIS A 90 -4.23 -13.59 -1.44
N GLY A 91 -4.68 -14.80 -1.79
CA GLY A 91 -5.85 -15.41 -1.18
C GLY A 91 -5.73 -15.66 0.33
N LEU A 92 -4.51 -15.85 0.83
CA LEU A 92 -4.24 -16.01 2.28
C LEU A 92 -4.34 -14.69 3.05
N ASP A 93 -4.12 -13.56 2.39
CA ASP A 93 -4.17 -12.24 3.03
C ASP A 93 -5.56 -11.62 2.90
N ALA A 94 -6.37 -12.07 1.94
CA ALA A 94 -7.68 -11.51 1.65
C ALA A 94 -8.64 -11.51 2.86
N PRO A 95 -8.74 -12.57 3.70
CA PRO A 95 -9.57 -12.52 4.90
C PRO A 95 -9.12 -11.43 5.89
N VAL A 96 -7.81 -11.28 6.10
CA VAL A 96 -7.26 -10.23 6.98
C VAL A 96 -7.54 -8.84 6.43
N ILE A 97 -7.33 -8.64 5.12
CA ILE A 97 -7.58 -7.36 4.43
C ILE A 97 -9.06 -6.96 4.50
N ARG A 98 -9.99 -7.92 4.43
CA ARG A 98 -11.43 -7.69 4.59
C ARG A 98 -11.86 -7.51 6.04
N GLY A 99 -10.96 -7.71 7.01
CA GLY A 99 -11.27 -7.67 8.43
C GLY A 99 -12.04 -8.89 8.93
N GLU A 100 -11.98 -10.01 8.21
CA GLU A 100 -12.61 -11.29 8.55
C GLU A 100 -11.74 -12.09 9.54
N GLU A 101 -10.42 -11.91 9.48
CA GLU A 101 -9.43 -12.57 10.35
C GLU A 101 -8.42 -11.55 10.92
N PRO A 102 -7.82 -11.81 12.09
CA PRO A 102 -6.73 -10.99 12.62
C PRO A 102 -5.45 -11.18 11.79
N VAL A 103 -4.52 -10.24 11.91
CA VAL A 103 -3.16 -10.40 11.37
C VAL A 103 -2.51 -11.61 12.04
N PRO A 104 -1.93 -12.56 11.29
CA PRO A 104 -1.28 -13.73 11.87
C PRO A 104 -0.01 -13.35 12.64
N GLU A 105 0.30 -14.11 13.70
CA GLU A 105 1.59 -14.01 14.38
C GLU A 105 2.74 -14.31 13.41
N PRO A 106 3.89 -13.66 13.56
CA PRO A 106 5.04 -13.90 12.70
C PRO A 106 5.52 -15.34 12.86
N HIS A 107 5.85 -15.98 11.74
CA HIS A 107 6.48 -17.29 11.74
C HIS A 107 7.99 -17.16 11.97
N LEU A 108 8.37 -17.12 13.24
CA LEU A 108 9.75 -16.91 13.68
C LEU A 108 10.57 -18.21 13.67
N LEU A 109 11.83 -18.12 13.26
CA LEU A 109 12.84 -19.15 13.50
C LEU A 109 13.28 -19.13 14.97
N ASP A 110 13.78 -20.25 15.48
CA ASP A 110 14.20 -20.38 16.90
C ASP A 110 15.17 -19.27 17.36
N TRP A 111 16.04 -18.80 16.47
CA TRP A 111 16.99 -17.73 16.76
C TRP A 111 16.37 -16.32 16.71
N GLU A 112 15.21 -16.16 16.05
CA GLU A 112 14.47 -14.89 15.96
C GLU A 112 13.56 -14.67 17.17
N VAL A 113 13.08 -15.75 17.81
CA VAL A 113 12.24 -15.69 19.02
C VAL A 113 12.84 -14.80 20.12
N PRO A 114 14.10 -14.97 20.55
CA PRO A 114 14.67 -14.08 21.56
C PRO A 114 14.78 -12.64 21.06
N LEU A 115 15.00 -12.38 19.77
CA LEU A 115 15.05 -11.02 19.23
C LEU A 115 13.67 -10.36 19.27
N PHE A 116 12.64 -11.08 18.85
CA PHE A 116 11.25 -10.61 18.86
C PHE A 116 10.78 -10.28 20.29
N ALA A 117 11.09 -11.14 21.26
CA ALA A 117 10.73 -10.92 22.66
C ALA A 117 11.36 -9.67 23.28
N HIS A 118 12.54 -9.25 22.81
CA HIS A 118 13.23 -8.04 23.28
C HIS A 118 12.90 -6.81 22.42
N GLY A 119 12.31 -7.02 21.23
CA GLY A 119 12.16 -6.04 20.18
C GLY A 119 10.72 -5.72 19.84
N LEU A 120 9.80 -5.69 20.83
CA LEU A 120 8.44 -5.14 20.69
C LEU A 120 8.53 -3.68 20.21
N THR A 121 8.73 -3.53 18.91
CA THR A 121 8.90 -2.27 18.18
C THR A 121 7.61 -1.93 17.43
N VAL A 122 6.65 -2.85 17.41
CA VAL A 122 5.30 -2.65 16.89
C VAL A 122 4.36 -2.56 18.10
N PRO A 123 3.67 -1.43 18.32
CA PRO A 123 2.69 -1.30 19.39
C PRO A 123 1.56 -2.34 19.27
N GLU A 124 0.95 -2.73 20.39
CA GLU A 124 -0.27 -3.54 20.39
C GLU A 124 -1.38 -2.89 19.54
N ALA A 125 -2.12 -3.73 18.81
CA ALA A 125 -3.01 -3.37 17.70
C ALA A 125 -4.39 -2.82 18.08
#